data_AF-A0A0Q5CRK8-F1
#
_entry.id   AF-A0A0Q5CRK8-F1
#
_cell.length_a   1.000
_cell.length_b   1.000
_cell.length_c   1.000
_cell.angle_alpha   90.00
_cell.angle_beta   90.00
_cell.angle_gamma   90.00
#
_symmetry.space_group_name_H-M   'P 1'
#
loop_
_entity.id
_entity.type
_entity.pdbx_description
1 polymer ?
#
loop_
_entity_poly.entity_id
_entity_poly.type
_entity_poly.pdbx_seq_one_letter_code
_entity_poly.pdbx_strand_id
1 'polypeptide(L)'
;MHHDAVQIQFALISHTNNGKTTLARTLVGVDVGEVRDAAHVTIFAESHTLLTTPQGDSLQLWDTPGFGDSVRLLKRLGQGGNPIGWFLREVIDRYRDRPFWLSQQAMRTARESADLVLYLVNSSEDPRDTGYLPAEMKILEWLDKPVVVLLNQVGRPRPLADEHAEQERWRQHLRQYPAVRQVLALDAFARCWVHERVFYDTVGKLLAPALQAGYARLFATWQARNAERYDRAAQLLAAQLSTAACDSEPVVEENRSMFKSALKVVGIGKNEEQQRQDRAMAMLVARLNQVSIESTRELLILHQLDPTDAGKINERVRENFAVRAPIDKAQAGLLGAMLSGAATGLSADVMAGGLTLGGGAIIGGVVGALTFAGAAWGFNASTDRKVAAVQFTDAFMRNLVVVGVLRYLAVAHFGRGRGNFVENEAPAFWQEEVEQVVNQHDAALVALWTDLRREKSAVASSRAAVLIKHIMSAALVRLYPDAAGTF
;
A
#
# COMPACT_ATOMS: atom_id res chain seq x y z
N MET A 1 -39.25 6.34 -10.10
CA MET A 1 -39.12 6.67 -8.66
C MET A 1 -37.89 7.56 -8.51
N HIS A 2 -38.08 8.88 -8.40
CA HIS A 2 -36.99 9.77 -8.00
C HIS A 2 -36.61 9.36 -6.58
N HIS A 3 -35.44 8.72 -6.42
CA HIS A 3 -34.84 8.61 -5.10
C HIS A 3 -34.25 9.98 -4.82
N ASP A 4 -34.72 10.66 -3.78
CA ASP A 4 -34.14 11.92 -3.35
C ASP A 4 -32.64 11.69 -3.08
N ALA A 5 -31.81 12.50 -3.73
CA ALA A 5 -30.38 12.48 -3.53
C ALA A 5 -30.08 12.83 -2.07
N VAL A 6 -29.17 12.09 -1.43
CA VAL A 6 -28.79 12.36 -0.05
C VAL A 6 -27.49 13.13 0.04
N GLN A 7 -27.41 14.07 0.97
CA GLN A 7 -26.16 14.68 1.39
C GLN A 7 -25.84 14.16 2.78
N ILE A 8 -24.72 13.45 2.91
CA ILE A 8 -24.26 12.85 4.17
C ILE A 8 -22.99 13.58 4.60
N GLN A 9 -22.92 13.96 5.87
CA GLN A 9 -21.86 14.82 6.41
C GLN A 9 -21.20 14.16 7.61
N PHE A 10 -19.91 13.87 7.47
CA PHE A 10 -19.05 13.43 8.57
C PHE A 10 -18.30 14.61 9.14
N ALA A 11 -18.23 14.72 10.47
CA ALA A 11 -17.35 15.68 11.14
C ALA A 11 -16.11 14.96 11.68
N LEU A 12 -14.94 15.33 11.17
CA LEU A 12 -13.66 14.84 11.69
C LEU A 12 -13.19 15.74 12.83
N ILE A 13 -13.04 15.15 14.01
CA ILE A 13 -12.65 15.83 15.23
C ILE A 13 -11.46 15.10 15.85
N SER A 14 -10.52 15.82 16.44
CA SER A 14 -9.38 15.21 17.13
C SER A 14 -8.95 16.06 18.32
N HIS A 15 -8.23 15.45 19.26
CA HIS A 15 -7.35 16.22 20.13
C HIS A 15 -6.29 16.96 19.28
N THR A 16 -5.74 18.08 19.76
CA THR A 16 -4.73 18.82 19.00
C THR A 16 -3.54 17.94 18.62
N ASN A 17 -3.09 18.03 17.36
CA ASN A 17 -1.88 17.37 16.82
C ASN A 17 -1.96 15.84 16.56
N ASN A 18 -3.15 15.22 16.53
CA ASN A 18 -3.30 13.77 16.26
C ASN A 18 -3.27 13.35 14.76
N GLY A 19 -2.72 14.16 13.87
CA GLY A 19 -2.64 13.81 12.43
C GLY A 19 -3.97 13.94 11.66
N LYS A 20 -4.90 14.77 12.14
CA LYS A 20 -6.22 15.01 11.52
C LYS A 20 -6.15 15.38 10.04
N THR A 21 -5.31 16.34 9.67
CA THR A 21 -5.15 16.80 8.27
C THR A 21 -4.59 15.70 7.38
N THR A 22 -3.67 14.90 7.90
CA THR A 22 -3.16 13.70 7.21
C THR A 22 -4.28 12.70 6.98
N LEU A 23 -5.10 12.39 8.00
CA LEU A 23 -6.22 11.47 7.83
C LEU A 23 -7.28 12.02 6.85
N ALA A 24 -7.60 13.32 6.92
CA ALA A 24 -8.54 13.96 5.99
C ALA A 24 -8.06 13.83 4.53
N ARG A 25 -6.78 14.15 4.26
CA ARG A 25 -6.16 13.94 2.93
C ARG A 25 -6.23 12.48 2.48
N THR A 26 -5.95 11.57 3.40
CA THR A 26 -5.99 10.13 3.14
C THR A 26 -7.40 9.63 2.83
N LEU A 27 -8.43 10.13 3.53
CA LEU A 27 -9.84 9.80 3.30
C LEU A 27 -10.35 10.32 1.95
N VAL A 28 -9.89 11.48 1.51
CA VAL A 28 -10.25 12.07 0.21
C VAL A 28 -9.64 11.30 -0.96
N GLY A 29 -8.53 10.60 -0.75
CA GLY A 29 -7.98 9.66 -1.74
C GLY A 29 -7.41 10.33 -2.99
N VAL A 30 -7.09 11.62 -2.94
CA VAL A 30 -6.38 12.35 -3.99
C VAL A 30 -5.19 13.01 -3.32
N ASP A 31 -3.99 12.87 -3.90
CA ASP A 31 -2.87 13.76 -3.56
C ASP A 31 -3.35 15.18 -3.88
N VAL A 32 -3.67 15.95 -2.84
CA VAL A 32 -4.03 17.37 -2.96
C VAL A 32 -2.76 18.09 -3.42
N GLY A 33 -2.47 18.02 -4.72
CA GLY A 33 -1.46 18.80 -5.37
C GLY A 33 -1.79 20.27 -5.18
N GLU A 34 -0.85 20.98 -4.56
CA GLU A 34 -0.66 22.43 -4.64
C GLU A 34 -1.92 23.29 -4.51
N VAL A 35 -2.57 23.24 -3.35
CA VAL A 35 -3.09 24.49 -2.79
C VAL A 35 -2.03 24.98 -1.82
N ARG A 36 -1.21 25.89 -2.34
CA ARG A 36 -0.31 26.83 -1.66
C ARG A 36 0.08 26.45 -0.24
N ASP A 37 1.36 26.13 -0.11
CA ASP A 37 2.13 26.19 1.12
C ASP A 37 1.62 27.28 2.06
N ALA A 38 0.88 26.83 3.06
CA ALA A 38 0.46 27.59 4.20
C ALA A 38 0.17 26.55 5.28
N ALA A 39 1.21 26.21 6.05
CA ALA A 39 1.03 25.72 7.41
C ALA A 39 0.31 26.82 8.22
N HIS A 40 -0.98 26.97 7.99
CA HIS A 40 -1.85 27.89 8.68
C HIS A 40 -2.96 27.05 9.29
N VAL A 41 -2.89 26.98 10.62
CA VAL A 41 -3.97 26.72 11.57
C VAL A 41 -5.33 26.60 10.86
N THR A 42 -5.99 25.45 10.97
CA THR A 42 -7.36 25.21 10.46
C THR A 42 -8.31 26.29 11.02
N ILE A 43 -8.43 27.42 10.32
CA ILE A 43 -9.17 28.62 10.77
C ILE A 43 -10.60 28.61 10.24
N PHE A 44 -10.91 27.78 9.24
CA PHE A 44 -12.26 27.54 8.73
C PHE A 44 -12.48 26.03 8.57
N ALA A 45 -13.69 25.55 8.85
CA ALA A 45 -14.05 24.16 8.60
C ALA A 45 -14.10 23.94 7.08
N GLU A 46 -13.10 23.28 6.53
CA GLU A 46 -13.08 22.89 5.12
C GLU A 46 -13.91 21.62 4.94
N SER A 47 -14.79 21.61 3.93
CA SER A 47 -15.52 20.42 3.52
C SER A 47 -14.81 19.77 2.34
N HIS A 48 -14.54 18.47 2.46
CA HIS A 48 -13.98 17.66 1.40
C HIS A 48 -15.00 16.63 0.93
N THR A 49 -15.21 16.54 -0.38
CA THR A 49 -16.09 15.50 -0.94
C THR A 49 -15.35 14.17 -1.00
N LEU A 50 -15.87 13.15 -0.31
CA LEU A 50 -15.32 11.80 -0.32
C LEU A 50 -15.87 10.97 -1.47
N LEU A 51 -17.20 10.98 -1.64
CA LEU A 51 -17.90 10.17 -2.63
C LEU A 51 -19.06 10.94 -3.23
N THR A 52 -19.33 10.67 -4.50
CA THR A 52 -20.52 11.16 -5.21
C THR A 52 -21.09 10.06 -6.10
N THR A 53 -22.40 10.12 -6.35
CA THR A 53 -23.07 9.26 -7.32
C THR A 53 -23.63 10.08 -8.49
N PRO A 54 -23.86 9.47 -9.66
CA PRO A 54 -24.58 10.12 -10.77
C PRO A 54 -25.99 10.60 -10.40
N GLN A 55 -26.59 9.99 -9.38
CA GLN A 55 -27.91 10.36 -8.86
C GLN A 55 -27.87 11.64 -8.00
N GLY A 56 -26.68 12.18 -7.71
CA GLY A 56 -26.50 13.39 -6.91
C GLY A 56 -26.26 13.13 -5.43
N ASP A 57 -26.14 11.88 -4.99
CA ASP A 57 -25.77 11.59 -3.60
C ASP A 57 -24.34 12.09 -3.35
N SER A 58 -24.09 12.62 -2.15
CA SER A 58 -22.75 13.08 -1.77
C SER A 58 -22.41 12.69 -0.33
N LEU A 59 -21.16 12.28 -0.13
CA LEU A 59 -20.55 12.10 1.18
C LEU A 59 -19.47 13.16 1.38
N GLN A 60 -19.61 13.98 2.42
CA GLN A 60 -18.70 15.07 2.74
C GLN A 60 -18.01 14.82 4.08
N LEU A 61 -16.74 15.22 4.16
CA LEU A 61 -15.93 15.21 5.37
C LEU A 61 -15.60 16.64 5.74
N TRP A 62 -16.14 17.09 6.87
CA TRP A 62 -15.83 18.38 7.47
C TRP A 62 -14.62 18.26 8.37
N ASP A 63 -13.55 18.97 8.02
CA ASP A 63 -12.35 19.03 8.84
C ASP A 63 -12.49 20.10 9.92
N THR A 64 -12.82 19.70 11.15
CA THR A 64 -13.07 20.66 12.24
C THR A 64 -11.77 21.03 12.98
N PRO A 65 -11.62 22.25 13.50
CA PRO A 65 -10.49 22.59 14.38
C PRO A 65 -10.43 21.63 15.59
N GLY A 66 -9.21 21.26 16.00
CA GLY A 66 -9.02 20.32 17.11
C GLY A 66 -9.52 20.83 18.46
N PHE A 67 -9.75 19.91 19.39
CA PHE A 67 -10.02 20.20 20.79
C PHE A 67 -8.72 20.66 21.47
N GLY A 68 -8.44 21.96 21.45
CA GLY A 68 -7.33 22.53 22.23
C GLY A 68 -7.58 22.40 23.73
N ASP A 69 -8.16 23.42 24.34
CA ASP A 69 -8.58 23.38 25.75
C ASP A 69 -9.99 22.78 25.87
N SER A 70 -10.06 21.45 25.80
CA SER A 70 -11.32 20.69 25.86
C SER A 70 -12.08 20.91 27.17
N VAL A 71 -11.39 21.12 28.29
CA VAL A 71 -12.00 21.39 29.59
C VAL A 71 -12.69 22.76 29.60
N ARG A 72 -12.01 23.80 29.10
CA ARG A 72 -12.59 25.14 28.96
C ARG A 72 -13.73 25.16 27.95
N LEU A 73 -13.62 24.40 26.85
CA LEU A 73 -14.67 24.26 25.84
C LEU A 73 -15.91 23.59 26.43
N LEU A 74 -15.76 22.48 27.17
CA LEU A 74 -16.86 21.81 27.84
C LEU A 74 -17.58 22.72 28.84
N LYS A 75 -16.83 23.42 29.68
CA LYS A 75 -17.40 24.39 30.63
C LYS A 75 -18.20 25.47 29.90
N ARG A 76 -17.77 25.86 28.70
CA ARG A 76 -18.44 26.85 27.87
C ARG A 76 -19.72 26.32 27.21
N LEU A 77 -19.70 25.10 26.68
CA LEU A 77 -20.86 24.45 26.07
C LEU A 77 -21.94 24.12 27.12
N GLY A 78 -21.54 23.72 28.33
CA GLY A 78 -22.44 23.44 29.46
C GLY A 78 -23.13 24.68 30.04
N GLN A 79 -22.67 25.89 29.73
CA GLN A 79 -23.27 27.16 30.16
C GLN A 79 -24.29 27.74 29.14
N GLY A 80 -24.61 27.00 28.08
CA GLY A 80 -25.42 27.45 26.94
C GLY A 80 -26.91 27.71 27.20
N GLY A 81 -27.40 27.60 28.44
CA GLY A 81 -28.81 27.80 28.79
C GLY A 81 -29.32 29.25 28.78
N ASN A 82 -28.48 30.25 28.48
CA ASN A 82 -28.88 31.67 28.44
C ASN A 82 -28.42 32.37 27.13
N PRO A 83 -29.31 32.53 26.13
CA PRO A 83 -28.95 32.96 24.78
C PRO A 83 -28.28 34.34 24.70
N ILE A 84 -28.70 35.29 25.54
CA ILE A 84 -28.22 36.68 25.52
C ILE A 84 -26.84 36.80 26.16
N GLY A 85 -26.62 36.10 27.28
CA GLY A 85 -25.31 36.06 27.95
C GLY A 85 -24.25 35.30 27.16
N TRP A 86 -24.66 34.45 26.22
CA TRP A 86 -23.78 33.67 25.36
C TRP A 86 -23.30 34.50 24.15
N PHE A 87 -24.20 35.22 23.46
CA PHE A 87 -23.87 36.09 22.32
C PHE A 87 -22.90 37.24 22.68
N LEU A 88 -23.13 37.96 23.80
CA LEU A 88 -22.24 39.05 24.24
C LEU A 88 -20.81 38.58 24.53
N ARG A 89 -20.65 37.33 24.99
CA ARG A 89 -19.33 36.76 25.30
C ARG A 89 -18.71 36.02 24.12
N GLU A 90 -19.51 35.59 23.15
CA GLU A 90 -19.04 35.12 21.85
C GLU A 90 -18.30 36.23 21.09
N VAL A 91 -18.81 37.47 21.14
CA VAL A 91 -18.14 38.66 20.57
C VAL A 91 -16.82 38.96 21.31
N ILE A 92 -16.78 38.82 22.64
CA ILE A 92 -15.56 39.01 23.43
C ILE A 92 -14.51 37.93 23.13
N ASP A 93 -14.92 36.66 23.05
CA ASP A 93 -14.02 35.54 22.74
C ASP A 93 -13.50 35.63 21.29
N ARG A 94 -14.32 36.07 20.34
CA ARG A 94 -13.89 36.35 18.96
C ARG A 94 -12.74 37.37 18.90
N TYR A 95 -12.73 38.34 19.81
CA TYR A 95 -11.69 39.37 19.91
C TYR A 95 -10.50 38.97 20.79
N ARG A 96 -10.69 38.14 21.82
CA ARG A 96 -9.66 37.80 22.81
C ARG A 96 -8.97 36.46 22.56
N ASP A 97 -9.65 35.51 21.96
CA ASP A 97 -9.20 34.13 21.75
C ASP A 97 -9.86 33.52 20.50
N ARG A 98 -9.43 34.02 19.34
CA ARG A 98 -9.98 33.63 18.03
C ARG A 98 -9.94 32.12 17.76
N PRO A 99 -8.86 31.37 18.10
CA PRO A 99 -8.85 29.90 17.96
C PRO A 99 -9.95 29.21 18.77
N PHE A 100 -10.18 29.64 20.01
CA PHE A 100 -11.23 29.09 20.86
C PHE A 100 -12.65 29.39 20.34
N TRP A 101 -12.86 30.57 19.77
CA TRP A 101 -14.14 30.93 19.11
C TRP A 101 -14.43 30.04 17.90
N LEU A 102 -13.41 29.75 17.07
CA LEU A 102 -13.54 28.87 15.91
C LEU A 102 -13.88 27.43 16.30
N SER A 103 -13.25 26.90 17.36
CA SER A 103 -13.61 25.59 17.91
C SER A 103 -15.08 25.53 18.37
N GLN A 104 -15.60 26.61 18.99
CA GLN A 104 -17.01 26.68 19.39
C GLN A 104 -17.96 26.67 18.18
N GLN A 105 -17.66 27.46 17.15
CA GLN A 105 -18.49 27.48 15.93
C GLN A 105 -18.47 26.13 15.22
N ALA A 106 -17.30 25.51 15.08
CA ALA A 106 -17.17 24.21 14.45
C ALA A 106 -17.97 23.12 15.19
N MET A 107 -17.99 23.11 16.53
CA MET A 107 -18.80 22.16 17.29
C MET A 107 -20.30 22.38 17.11
N ARG A 108 -20.74 23.62 16.94
CA ARG A 108 -22.15 23.92 16.62
C ARG A 108 -22.53 23.45 15.24
N THR A 109 -21.71 23.76 14.24
CA THR A 109 -21.92 23.27 12.87
C THR A 109 -21.93 21.75 12.83
N ALA A 110 -21.01 21.08 13.55
CA ALA A 110 -20.99 19.62 13.66
C ALA A 110 -22.28 19.08 14.31
N ARG A 111 -22.76 19.70 15.39
CA ARG A 111 -24.03 19.31 16.04
C ARG A 111 -25.24 19.49 15.12
N GLU A 112 -25.31 20.59 14.39
CA GLU A 112 -26.45 20.92 13.54
C GLU A 112 -26.46 20.11 12.23
N SER A 113 -25.29 19.93 11.62
CA SER A 113 -25.17 19.47 10.23
C SER A 113 -24.57 18.07 10.07
N ALA A 114 -23.78 17.57 11.02
CA ALA A 114 -23.16 16.25 10.85
C ALA A 114 -24.18 15.13 11.11
N ASP A 115 -24.07 14.06 10.34
CA ASP A 115 -24.81 12.81 10.54
C ASP A 115 -24.03 11.84 11.42
N LEU A 116 -22.70 11.96 11.43
CA LEU A 116 -21.79 11.10 12.17
C LEU A 116 -20.50 11.84 12.52
N VAL A 117 -19.93 11.52 13.68
CA VAL A 117 -18.67 12.10 14.16
C VAL A 117 -17.55 11.06 14.08
N LEU A 118 -16.45 11.43 13.44
CA LEU A 118 -15.21 10.68 13.43
C LEU A 118 -14.26 11.31 14.44
N TYR A 119 -13.97 10.60 15.53
CA TYR A 119 -13.10 11.10 16.59
C TYR A 119 -11.73 10.40 16.53
N LEU A 120 -10.68 11.17 16.24
CA LEU A 120 -9.33 10.66 16.04
C LEU A 120 -8.50 10.69 17.32
N VAL A 121 -7.99 9.52 17.72
CA VAL A 121 -7.07 9.36 18.86
C VAL A 121 -5.77 8.74 18.39
N ASN A 122 -4.68 9.06 19.08
CA ASN A 122 -3.41 8.37 18.90
C ASN A 122 -3.48 7.01 19.59
N SER A 123 -3.39 5.92 18.83
CA SER A 123 -3.54 4.56 19.36
C SER A 123 -2.47 4.21 20.40
N SER A 124 -1.29 4.82 20.26
CA SER A 124 -0.09 4.52 21.05
C SER A 124 -0.21 4.99 22.52
N GLU A 125 -1.13 5.91 22.81
CA GLU A 125 -1.39 6.39 24.16
C GLU A 125 -2.15 5.33 24.99
N ASP A 126 -1.97 5.33 26.32
CA ASP A 126 -2.85 4.56 27.21
C ASP A 126 -4.10 5.41 27.49
N PRO A 127 -5.31 4.95 27.14
CA PRO A 127 -6.53 5.72 27.33
C PRO A 127 -6.83 6.06 28.81
N ARG A 128 -6.18 5.38 29.77
CA ARG A 128 -6.32 5.69 31.21
C ARG A 128 -5.47 6.88 31.64
N ASP A 129 -4.40 7.18 30.90
CA ASP A 129 -3.44 8.25 31.22
C ASP A 129 -3.74 9.53 30.43
N THR A 130 -4.69 9.49 29.49
CA THR A 130 -5.14 10.65 28.71
C THR A 130 -6.12 11.53 29.49
N GLY A 131 -5.60 12.50 30.26
CA GLY A 131 -6.41 13.40 31.09
C GLY A 131 -7.43 14.28 30.33
N TYR A 132 -7.25 14.46 29.01
CA TYR A 132 -8.18 15.21 28.16
C TYR A 132 -9.43 14.42 27.76
N LEU A 133 -9.34 13.08 27.73
CA LEU A 133 -10.35 12.21 27.14
C LEU A 133 -11.73 12.33 27.82
N PRO A 134 -11.86 12.37 29.17
CA PRO A 134 -13.17 12.50 29.81
C PRO A 134 -13.90 13.81 29.46
N ALA A 135 -13.17 14.91 29.26
CA ALA A 135 -13.76 16.19 28.89
C ALA A 135 -14.24 16.15 27.43
N GLU A 136 -13.44 15.58 26.53
CA GLU A 136 -13.80 15.42 25.11
C GLU A 136 -14.99 14.48 24.93
N MET A 137 -15.06 13.37 25.67
CA MET A 137 -16.22 12.47 25.61
C MET A 137 -17.54 13.17 25.99
N LYS A 138 -17.51 14.07 26.98
CA LYS A 138 -18.69 14.89 27.32
C LYS A 138 -19.06 15.90 26.24
N ILE A 139 -18.07 16.44 25.51
CA ILE A 139 -18.32 17.30 24.35
C ILE A 139 -18.97 16.47 23.23
N LEU A 140 -18.46 15.27 22.97
CA LEU A 140 -19.02 14.37 21.97
C LEU A 140 -20.45 13.92 22.32
N GLU A 141 -20.73 13.68 23.60
CA GLU A 141 -22.09 13.42 24.09
C GLU A 141 -23.01 14.63 23.86
N TRP A 142 -22.51 15.85 24.08
CA TRP A 142 -23.26 17.09 23.80
C TRP A 142 -23.57 17.30 22.31
N LEU A 143 -22.76 16.75 21.39
CA LEU A 143 -23.05 16.79 19.95
C LEU A 143 -24.29 15.97 19.59
N ASP A 144 -24.64 14.95 20.39
CA ASP A 144 -25.79 14.07 20.17
C ASP A 144 -25.78 13.40 18.79
N LYS A 145 -24.59 12.93 18.38
CA LYS A 145 -24.36 12.21 17.11
C LYS A 145 -23.69 10.86 17.37
N PRO A 146 -23.88 9.86 16.50
CA PRO A 146 -23.10 8.62 16.61
C PRO A 146 -21.62 8.92 16.42
N VAL A 147 -20.79 8.47 17.35
CA VAL A 147 -19.34 8.64 17.31
C VAL A 147 -18.66 7.34 16.90
N VAL A 148 -17.78 7.42 15.91
CA VAL A 148 -16.81 6.38 15.59
C VAL A 148 -15.43 6.88 15.98
N VAL A 149 -14.79 6.17 16.90
CA VAL A 149 -13.41 6.47 17.29
C VAL A 149 -12.46 5.78 16.32
N LEU A 150 -11.57 6.57 15.72
CA LEU A 150 -10.54 6.13 14.80
C LEU A 150 -9.21 6.12 15.54
N LEU A 151 -8.59 4.95 15.64
CA LEU A 151 -7.27 4.77 16.22
C LEU A 151 -6.22 5.05 15.14
N ASN A 152 -5.54 6.18 15.24
CA ASN A 152 -4.44 6.55 14.34
C ASN A 152 -3.13 5.95 14.87
N GLN A 153 -2.45 5.13 14.06
CA GLN A 153 -1.20 4.48 14.45
C GLN A 153 -0.02 5.24 13.85
N VAL A 154 0.65 6.08 14.62
CA VAL A 154 1.81 6.87 14.12
C VAL A 154 3.08 6.00 13.96
N GLY A 155 2.98 4.67 14.07
CA GLY A 155 4.09 3.71 14.16
C GLY A 155 4.16 2.70 13.00
N ARG A 156 5.10 1.75 13.09
CA ARG A 156 5.25 0.66 12.09
C ARG A 156 4.01 -0.25 12.12
N PRO A 157 3.55 -0.78 10.96
CA PRO A 157 2.51 -1.80 10.97
C PRO A 157 3.00 -3.01 11.78
N ARG A 158 2.13 -3.57 12.62
CA ARG A 158 2.48 -4.64 13.57
C ARG A 158 1.78 -5.94 13.18
N PRO A 159 2.24 -7.08 13.72
CA PRO A 159 1.47 -8.31 13.61
C PRO A 159 0.04 -8.11 14.12
N LEU A 160 -0.91 -8.78 13.46
CA LEU A 160 -2.35 -8.66 13.72
C LEU A 160 -2.71 -8.79 15.21
N ALA A 161 -2.09 -9.73 15.93
CA ALA A 161 -2.36 -9.95 17.36
C ALA A 161 -2.11 -8.70 18.23
N ASP A 162 -1.05 -7.94 17.92
CA ASP A 162 -0.69 -6.74 18.68
C ASP A 162 -1.67 -5.58 18.38
N GLU A 163 -2.08 -5.44 17.12
CA GLU A 163 -3.04 -4.42 16.68
C GLU A 163 -4.43 -4.68 17.29
N HIS A 164 -4.89 -5.95 17.30
CA HIS A 164 -6.14 -6.31 17.96
C HIS A 164 -6.10 -6.09 19.47
N ALA A 165 -4.96 -6.36 20.13
CA ALA A 165 -4.82 -6.11 21.57
C ALA A 165 -4.91 -4.61 21.91
N GLU A 166 -4.28 -3.76 21.10
CA GLU A 166 -4.37 -2.30 21.23
C GLU A 166 -5.80 -1.80 20.97
N GLN A 167 -6.44 -2.27 19.90
CA GLN A 167 -7.82 -1.91 19.59
C GLN A 167 -8.77 -2.36 20.71
N GLU A 168 -8.59 -3.56 21.25
CA GLU A 168 -9.43 -4.08 22.33
C GLU A 168 -9.27 -3.26 23.61
N ARG A 169 -8.04 -2.83 23.95
CA ARG A 169 -7.78 -1.95 25.08
C ARG A 169 -8.58 -0.63 24.97
N TRP A 170 -8.54 0.00 23.80
CA TRP A 170 -9.31 1.22 23.53
C TRP A 170 -10.81 0.96 23.55
N ARG A 171 -11.26 -0.13 22.93
CA ARG A 171 -12.67 -0.54 22.92
C ARG A 171 -13.21 -0.76 24.33
N GLN A 172 -12.46 -1.45 25.19
CA GLN A 172 -12.85 -1.69 26.58
C GLN A 172 -12.94 -0.40 27.39
N HIS A 173 -11.94 0.49 27.26
CA HIS A 173 -11.95 1.77 27.96
C HIS A 173 -13.13 2.64 27.54
N LEU A 174 -13.43 2.70 26.24
CA LEU A 174 -14.44 3.60 25.69
C LEU A 174 -15.89 3.11 25.87
N ARG A 175 -16.11 1.85 26.27
CA ARG A 175 -17.46 1.30 26.55
C ARG A 175 -18.26 2.09 27.58
N GLN A 176 -17.57 2.81 28.48
CA GLN A 176 -18.22 3.64 29.49
C GLN A 176 -18.91 4.89 28.92
N TYR A 177 -18.67 5.24 27.64
CA TYR A 177 -19.20 6.44 27.00
C TYR A 177 -20.25 6.09 25.93
N PRO A 178 -21.56 6.30 26.19
CA PRO A 178 -22.64 5.88 25.27
C PRO A 178 -22.62 6.52 23.87
N ALA A 179 -22.01 7.71 23.75
CA ALA A 179 -21.85 8.40 22.47
C ALA A 179 -20.97 7.59 21.49
N VAL A 180 -20.00 6.83 22.01
CA VAL A 180 -19.10 5.98 21.23
C VAL A 180 -19.84 4.73 20.78
N ARG A 181 -20.09 4.64 19.47
CA ARG A 181 -20.77 3.49 18.86
C ARG A 181 -19.82 2.43 18.36
N GLN A 182 -18.65 2.83 17.87
CA GLN A 182 -17.64 1.93 17.31
C GLN A 182 -16.22 2.46 17.55
N VAL A 183 -15.26 1.55 17.62
CA VAL A 183 -13.82 1.84 17.70
C VAL A 183 -13.12 1.05 16.61
N LEU A 184 -12.52 1.74 15.66
CA LEU A 184 -11.89 1.15 14.48
C LEU A 184 -10.40 1.49 14.45
N ALA A 185 -9.57 0.49 14.14
CA ALA A 185 -8.23 0.73 13.67
C ALA A 185 -8.32 1.31 12.25
N LEU A 186 -7.97 2.57 12.09
CA LEU A 186 -7.88 3.22 10.80
C LEU A 186 -6.67 4.14 10.82
N ASP A 187 -5.53 3.52 10.58
CA ASP A 187 -4.29 4.26 10.46
C ASP A 187 -4.32 5.13 9.20
N ALA A 188 -3.95 6.40 9.32
CA ALA A 188 -3.75 7.27 8.17
C ALA A 188 -2.49 6.91 7.36
N PHE A 189 -1.57 6.12 7.94
CA PHE A 189 -0.24 5.87 7.39
C PHE A 189 -0.09 4.49 6.73
N ALA A 190 -0.57 3.40 7.34
CA ALA A 190 -0.50 2.03 6.80
C ALA A 190 -1.80 1.58 6.10
N ARG A 191 -2.59 2.54 5.59
CA ARG A 191 -3.95 2.27 5.09
C ARG A 191 -3.93 1.58 3.74
N CYS A 192 -4.71 0.51 3.59
CA CYS A 192 -5.13 0.01 2.28
C CYS A 192 -6.64 0.02 2.13
N TRP A 193 -7.09 -0.02 0.88
CA TRP A 193 -8.50 -0.06 0.48
C TRP A 193 -9.33 -1.15 1.19
N VAL A 194 -8.67 -2.21 1.66
CA VAL A 194 -9.26 -3.32 2.40
C VAL A 194 -9.79 -2.86 3.77
N HIS A 195 -8.98 -2.10 4.52
CA HIS A 195 -9.40 -1.47 5.78
C HIS A 195 -10.46 -0.39 5.58
N GLU A 196 -10.40 0.34 4.47
CA GLU A 196 -11.41 1.35 4.15
C GLU A 196 -12.80 0.75 3.99
N ARG A 197 -12.91 -0.48 3.46
CA ARG A 197 -14.19 -1.16 3.35
C ARG A 197 -14.82 -1.39 4.72
N VAL A 198 -14.03 -1.85 5.70
CA VAL A 198 -14.51 -2.07 7.08
C VAL A 198 -15.02 -0.76 7.67
N PHE A 199 -14.30 0.34 7.44
CA PHE A 199 -14.73 1.67 7.82
C PHE A 199 -16.07 2.06 7.18
N TYR A 200 -16.20 1.99 5.86
CA TYR A 200 -17.42 2.36 5.15
C TYR A 200 -18.61 1.46 5.54
N ASP A 201 -18.42 0.14 5.62
CA ASP A 201 -19.46 -0.78 6.06
C ASP A 201 -19.95 -0.47 7.49
N THR A 202 -19.02 -0.13 8.38
CA THR A 202 -19.34 0.21 9.78
C THR A 202 -20.11 1.52 9.89
N VAL A 203 -19.65 2.60 9.23
CA VAL A 203 -20.33 3.90 9.33
C VAL A 203 -21.72 3.87 8.71
N GLY A 204 -21.91 3.09 7.62
CA GLY A 204 -23.22 2.95 6.98
C GLY A 204 -24.31 2.42 7.92
N LYS A 205 -23.95 1.52 8.83
CA LYS A 205 -24.86 0.94 9.84
C LYS A 205 -25.26 1.92 10.95
N LEU A 206 -24.47 2.99 11.13
CA LEU A 206 -24.69 4.00 12.17
C LEU A 206 -25.52 5.19 11.69
N LEU A 207 -25.72 5.32 10.37
CA LEU A 207 -26.52 6.39 9.78
C LEU A 207 -28.02 6.20 10.04
N ALA A 208 -28.74 7.32 10.12
CA ALA A 208 -30.18 7.33 10.24
C ALA A 208 -30.85 6.56 9.07
N PRO A 209 -31.96 5.84 9.30
CA PRO A 209 -32.59 4.99 8.27
C PRO A 209 -32.89 5.70 6.95
N ALA A 210 -33.24 6.99 7.00
CA ALA A 210 -33.52 7.80 5.81
C ALA A 210 -32.30 7.99 4.88
N LEU A 211 -31.07 7.95 5.42
CA LEU A 211 -29.84 8.16 4.67
C LEU A 211 -29.24 6.86 4.12
N GLN A 212 -29.63 5.70 4.66
CA GLN A 212 -28.98 4.41 4.39
C GLN A 212 -29.08 4.00 2.91
N ALA A 213 -30.20 4.27 2.25
CA ALA A 213 -30.37 3.91 0.83
C ALA A 213 -29.43 4.71 -0.09
N GLY A 214 -29.24 6.01 0.17
CA GLY A 214 -28.29 6.82 -0.59
C GLY A 214 -26.84 6.52 -0.23
N TYR A 215 -26.57 6.24 1.04
CA TYR A 215 -25.27 5.73 1.48
C TYR A 215 -24.88 4.42 0.78
N ALA A 216 -25.81 3.48 0.65
CA ALA A 216 -25.57 2.22 -0.04
C ALA A 216 -25.15 2.42 -1.51
N ARG A 217 -25.70 3.43 -2.21
CA ARG A 217 -25.29 3.79 -3.57
C ARG A 217 -23.87 4.39 -3.61
N LEU A 218 -23.55 5.27 -2.65
CA LEU A 218 -22.20 5.82 -2.50
C LEU A 218 -21.18 4.70 -2.25
N PHE A 219 -21.49 3.81 -1.32
CA PHE A 219 -20.62 2.69 -0.96
C PHE A 219 -20.47 1.69 -2.11
N ALA A 220 -21.53 1.38 -2.86
CA ALA A 220 -21.44 0.55 -4.07
C ALA A 220 -20.55 1.18 -5.15
N THR A 221 -20.61 2.49 -5.32
CA THR A 221 -19.73 3.24 -6.25
C THR A 221 -18.26 3.13 -5.83
N TRP A 222 -17.97 3.30 -4.54
CA TRP A 222 -16.63 3.11 -4.00
C TRP A 222 -16.15 1.67 -4.18
N GLN A 223 -16.98 0.66 -3.89
CA GLN A 223 -16.64 -0.76 -4.08
C GLN A 223 -16.32 -1.08 -5.54
N ALA A 224 -17.15 -0.64 -6.49
CA ALA A 224 -16.93 -0.87 -7.91
C ALA A 224 -15.60 -0.28 -8.41
N ARG A 225 -15.28 0.95 -8.00
CA ARG A 225 -14.00 1.61 -8.34
C ARG A 225 -12.79 0.86 -7.78
N ASN A 226 -12.87 0.36 -6.56
CA ASN A 226 -11.77 -0.38 -5.96
C ASN A 226 -11.62 -1.78 -6.57
N ALA A 227 -12.73 -2.48 -6.86
CA ALA A 227 -12.71 -3.75 -7.55
C ALA A 227 -12.07 -3.63 -8.95
N GLU A 228 -12.47 -2.61 -9.72
CA GLU A 228 -11.88 -2.34 -11.03
C GLU A 228 -10.38 -2.03 -10.93
N ARG A 229 -9.98 -1.20 -9.95
CA ARG A 229 -8.56 -0.90 -9.71
C ARG A 229 -7.78 -2.17 -9.37
N TYR A 230 -8.33 -3.02 -8.51
CA TYR A 230 -7.71 -4.26 -8.09
C TYR A 230 -7.55 -5.24 -9.27
N ASP A 231 -8.58 -5.39 -10.09
CA ASP A 231 -8.55 -6.23 -11.28
C ASP A 231 -7.49 -5.76 -12.28
N ARG A 232 -7.39 -4.44 -12.52
CA ARG A 232 -6.35 -3.86 -13.38
C ARG A 232 -4.94 -4.07 -12.80
N ALA A 233 -4.77 -3.97 -11.48
CA ALA A 233 -3.48 -4.22 -10.84
C ALA A 233 -3.03 -5.69 -11.01
N ALA A 234 -3.96 -6.64 -10.85
CA ALA A 234 -3.69 -8.06 -11.10
C ALA A 234 -3.36 -8.33 -12.57
N GLN A 235 -4.05 -7.68 -13.50
CA GLN A 235 -3.76 -7.77 -14.94
C GLN A 235 -2.38 -7.21 -15.29
N LEU A 236 -1.97 -6.07 -14.73
CA LEU A 236 -0.63 -5.49 -14.92
C LEU A 236 0.47 -6.46 -14.47
N LEU A 237 0.33 -7.03 -13.27
CA LEU A 237 1.30 -8.00 -12.74
C LEU A 237 1.32 -9.28 -13.59
N ALA A 238 0.16 -9.80 -13.99
CA ALA A 238 0.08 -10.97 -14.85
C ALA A 238 0.69 -10.74 -16.24
N ALA A 239 0.54 -9.53 -16.81
CA ALA A 239 1.16 -9.17 -18.07
C ALA A 239 2.69 -9.08 -17.95
N GLN A 240 3.21 -8.50 -16.87
CA GLN A 240 4.65 -8.48 -16.58
C GLN A 240 5.21 -9.90 -16.49
N LEU A 241 4.55 -10.77 -15.72
CA LEU A 241 4.97 -12.16 -15.51
C LEU A 241 4.87 -12.99 -16.79
N SER A 242 3.80 -12.81 -17.57
CA SER A 242 3.63 -13.50 -18.85
C SER A 242 4.71 -13.10 -19.86
N THR A 243 5.05 -11.81 -19.91
CA THR A 243 6.16 -11.29 -20.72
C THR A 243 7.47 -11.94 -20.32
N ALA A 244 7.78 -11.97 -19.01
CA ALA A 244 8.99 -12.60 -18.49
C ALA A 244 9.03 -14.11 -18.79
N ALA A 245 7.92 -14.82 -18.59
CA ALA A 245 7.84 -16.26 -18.84
C ALA A 245 8.10 -16.63 -20.31
N CYS A 246 7.66 -15.77 -21.25
CA CYS A 246 7.83 -15.96 -22.68
C CYS A 246 9.16 -15.45 -23.25
N ASP A 247 9.91 -14.66 -22.48
CA ASP A 247 11.16 -14.03 -22.94
C ASP A 247 12.31 -15.05 -22.96
N SER A 248 13.16 -14.91 -23.97
CA SER A 248 14.31 -15.78 -24.18
C SER A 248 15.40 -15.02 -24.94
N GLU A 249 16.66 -15.22 -24.57
CA GLU A 249 17.80 -14.63 -25.27
C GLU A 249 18.64 -15.72 -25.96
N PRO A 250 18.82 -15.67 -27.29
CA PRO A 250 19.68 -16.62 -27.97
C PRO A 250 21.16 -16.45 -27.57
N VAL A 251 21.86 -17.56 -27.37
CA VAL A 251 23.30 -17.59 -27.17
C VAL A 251 23.96 -17.69 -28.54
N VAL A 252 24.46 -16.57 -29.06
CA VAL A 252 25.12 -16.51 -30.38
C VAL A 252 26.32 -17.46 -30.41
N GLU A 253 26.29 -18.44 -31.32
CA GLU A 253 27.47 -19.24 -31.67
C GLU A 253 28.23 -18.53 -32.80
N GLU A 254 29.43 -18.02 -32.50
CA GLU A 254 30.38 -17.68 -33.56
C GLU A 254 31.02 -18.97 -34.09
N ASN A 255 31.19 -19.04 -35.41
CA ASN A 255 31.88 -20.14 -36.08
C ASN A 255 33.21 -20.43 -35.38
N ARG A 256 33.39 -21.66 -34.91
CA ARG A 256 34.61 -22.14 -34.26
C ARG A 256 35.80 -21.89 -35.18
N SER A 257 36.52 -20.79 -34.98
CA SER A 257 37.83 -20.64 -35.61
C SER A 257 38.73 -21.71 -35.02
N MET A 258 39.10 -22.69 -35.85
CA MET A 258 39.91 -23.87 -35.53
C MET A 258 41.27 -23.52 -34.89
N PHE A 259 41.63 -22.23 -34.88
CA PHE A 259 42.86 -21.67 -34.31
C PHE A 259 42.82 -21.46 -32.78
N LYS A 260 41.64 -21.36 -32.16
CA LYS A 260 41.52 -21.03 -30.72
C LYS A 260 41.59 -22.25 -29.78
N SER A 261 41.41 -23.47 -30.30
CA SER A 261 41.48 -24.71 -29.50
C SER A 261 42.88 -24.99 -28.92
N ALA A 262 43.94 -24.41 -29.49
CA ALA A 262 45.31 -24.58 -29.00
C ALA A 262 45.64 -23.76 -27.73
N LEU A 263 44.87 -22.72 -27.41
CA LEU A 263 45.09 -21.86 -26.24
C LEU A 263 44.40 -22.36 -24.95
N LYS A 264 43.54 -23.39 -25.05
CA LYS A 264 42.77 -23.95 -23.92
C LYS A 264 43.60 -24.77 -22.90
N VAL A 265 44.86 -25.07 -23.21
CA VAL A 265 45.73 -25.93 -22.37
C VAL A 265 46.42 -25.15 -21.24
N VAL A 266 46.44 -23.82 -21.30
CA VAL A 266 46.94 -22.95 -20.23
C VAL A 266 45.72 -22.32 -19.57
N GLY A 267 45.39 -22.69 -18.33
CA GLY A 267 44.14 -22.35 -17.62
C GLY A 267 43.88 -20.84 -17.34
N ILE A 268 44.32 -19.96 -18.22
CA ILE A 268 44.10 -18.51 -18.20
C ILE A 268 43.02 -18.20 -19.24
N GLY A 269 41.77 -18.48 -18.87
CA GLY A 269 40.62 -18.16 -19.70
C GLY A 269 39.36 -18.74 -19.09
N LYS A 270 38.60 -17.92 -18.35
CA LYS A 270 37.19 -18.22 -18.07
C LYS A 270 36.53 -18.55 -19.42
N ASN A 271 35.96 -19.75 -19.55
CA ASN A 271 35.44 -20.31 -20.80
C ASN A 271 34.63 -19.26 -21.59
N GLU A 272 35.03 -18.95 -22.83
CA GLU A 272 34.34 -17.99 -23.72
C GLU A 272 32.83 -18.28 -23.87
N GLU A 273 32.42 -19.53 -23.64
CA GLU A 273 31.03 -19.98 -23.57
C GLU A 273 30.27 -19.43 -22.36
N GLN A 274 30.89 -19.44 -21.17
CA GLN A 274 30.31 -18.86 -19.96
C GLN A 274 30.09 -17.35 -20.14
N GLN A 275 31.08 -16.65 -20.71
CA GLN A 275 30.95 -15.21 -20.97
C GLN A 275 29.80 -14.88 -21.94
N ARG A 276 29.54 -15.74 -22.94
CA ARG A 276 28.42 -15.55 -23.87
C ARG A 276 27.08 -15.77 -23.18
N GLN A 277 26.97 -16.79 -22.33
CA GLN A 277 25.77 -17.02 -21.52
C GLN A 277 25.53 -15.86 -20.55
N ASP A 278 26.58 -15.36 -19.90
CA ASP A 278 26.50 -14.22 -18.99
C ASP A 278 25.99 -12.95 -19.71
N ARG A 279 26.43 -12.71 -20.96
CA ARG A 279 25.92 -11.60 -21.80
C ARG A 279 24.45 -11.78 -22.17
N ALA A 280 24.05 -12.97 -22.61
CA ALA A 280 22.66 -13.26 -22.95
C ALA A 280 21.74 -13.09 -21.73
N MET A 281 22.20 -13.54 -20.55
CA MET A 281 21.51 -13.33 -19.29
C MET A 281 21.40 -11.84 -18.93
N ALA A 282 22.48 -11.07 -19.09
CA ALA A 282 22.47 -9.63 -18.81
C ALA A 282 21.43 -8.89 -19.68
N MET A 283 21.30 -9.26 -20.96
CA MET A 283 20.30 -8.70 -21.87
C MET A 283 18.87 -9.06 -21.45
N LEU A 284 18.64 -10.33 -21.07
CA LEU A 284 17.35 -10.82 -20.60
C LEU A 284 16.91 -10.09 -19.31
N VAL A 285 17.83 -9.94 -18.35
CA VAL A 285 17.59 -9.19 -17.10
C VAL A 285 17.38 -7.70 -17.36
N ALA A 286 18.12 -7.10 -18.31
CA ALA A 286 17.94 -5.70 -18.68
C ALA A 286 16.52 -5.43 -19.22
N ARG A 287 15.99 -6.30 -20.10
CA ARG A 287 14.61 -6.19 -20.58
C ARG A 287 13.60 -6.36 -19.44
N LEU A 288 13.80 -7.35 -18.56
CA LEU A 288 12.92 -7.53 -17.40
C LEU A 288 12.90 -6.30 -16.48
N ASN A 289 14.05 -5.68 -16.23
CA ASN A 289 14.14 -4.44 -15.46
C ASN A 289 13.30 -3.32 -16.08
N GLN A 290 13.38 -3.12 -17.40
CA GLN A 290 12.59 -2.12 -18.11
C GLN A 290 11.07 -2.38 -17.98
N VAL A 291 10.64 -3.62 -18.22
CA VAL A 291 9.22 -4.01 -18.05
C VAL A 291 8.78 -3.82 -16.60
N SER A 292 9.64 -4.12 -15.63
CA SER A 292 9.35 -3.94 -14.22
C SER A 292 9.20 -2.46 -13.84
N ILE A 293 10.03 -1.55 -14.35
CA ILE A 293 9.90 -0.11 -14.11
C ILE A 293 8.57 0.39 -14.65
N GLU A 294 8.24 0.04 -15.89
CA GLU A 294 7.01 0.47 -16.54
C GLU A 294 5.77 -0.07 -15.82
N SER A 295 5.79 -1.35 -15.43
CA SER A 295 4.70 -1.92 -14.64
C SER A 295 4.52 -1.25 -13.28
N THR A 296 5.61 -0.85 -12.60
CA THR A 296 5.53 -0.08 -11.34
C THR A 296 4.95 1.30 -11.59
N ARG A 297 5.35 1.97 -12.67
CA ARG A 297 4.82 3.29 -13.06
C ARG A 297 3.31 3.24 -13.32
N GLU A 298 2.85 2.28 -14.12
CA GLU A 298 1.42 2.08 -14.40
C GLU A 298 0.63 1.75 -13.14
N LEU A 299 1.20 0.94 -12.24
CA LEU A 299 0.60 0.64 -10.94
C LEU A 299 0.45 1.89 -10.07
N LEU A 300 1.42 2.81 -10.09
CA LEU A 300 1.33 4.08 -9.38
C LEU A 300 0.24 4.99 -9.94
N ILE A 301 0.18 5.12 -11.27
CA ILE A 301 -0.87 5.90 -11.97
C ILE A 301 -2.25 5.34 -11.63
N LEU A 302 -2.41 4.01 -11.68
CA LEU A 302 -3.65 3.32 -11.35
C LEU A 302 -4.12 3.61 -9.90
N HIS A 303 -3.16 3.78 -8.99
CA HIS A 303 -3.41 4.13 -7.59
C HIS A 303 -3.45 5.65 -7.32
N GLN A 304 -3.32 6.49 -8.37
CA GLN A 304 -3.30 7.96 -8.27
C GLN A 304 -2.15 8.48 -7.41
N LEU A 305 -0.98 7.87 -7.55
CA LEU A 305 0.27 8.26 -6.89
C LEU A 305 1.25 8.82 -7.92
N ASP A 306 2.25 9.58 -7.47
CA ASP A 306 3.26 10.16 -8.36
C ASP A 306 4.07 9.05 -9.09
N PRO A 307 4.00 8.96 -10.43
CA PRO A 307 4.72 7.95 -11.19
C PRO A 307 6.25 8.10 -11.13
N THR A 308 6.77 9.25 -10.69
CA THR A 308 8.22 9.47 -10.52
C THR A 308 8.80 8.70 -9.34
N ASP A 309 7.96 8.25 -8.40
CA ASP A 309 8.37 7.46 -7.24
C ASP A 309 8.63 5.97 -7.54
N ALA A 310 8.44 5.53 -8.80
CA ALA A 310 8.64 4.13 -9.21
C ALA A 310 10.03 3.58 -8.83
N GLY A 311 11.08 4.39 -8.97
CA GLY A 311 12.44 4.03 -8.58
C GLY A 311 12.57 3.75 -7.08
N LYS A 312 12.02 4.64 -6.24
CA LYS A 312 12.06 4.54 -4.77
C LYS A 312 11.34 3.29 -4.28
N ILE A 313 10.18 2.96 -4.88
CA ILE A 313 9.40 1.78 -4.50
C ILE A 313 10.16 0.50 -4.85
N ASN A 314 10.75 0.43 -6.04
CA ASN A 314 11.53 -0.73 -6.46
C ASN A 314 12.77 -0.93 -5.58
N GLU A 315 13.49 0.14 -5.25
CA GLU A 315 14.62 0.13 -4.32
C GLU A 315 14.23 -0.39 -2.94
N ARG A 316 13.10 0.07 -2.39
CA ARG A 316 12.66 -0.37 -1.07
C ARG A 316 12.11 -1.79 -1.03
N VAL A 317 11.40 -2.22 -2.08
CA VAL A 317 10.98 -3.63 -2.19
C VAL A 317 12.22 -4.53 -2.15
N ARG A 318 13.32 -4.10 -2.77
CA ARG A 318 14.61 -4.81 -2.73
C ARG A 318 15.28 -4.76 -1.35
N GLU A 319 15.28 -3.61 -0.68
CA GLU A 319 15.95 -3.43 0.62
C GLU A 319 15.21 -4.10 1.79
N ASN A 320 13.88 -3.99 1.81
CA ASN A 320 13.06 -4.48 2.92
C ASN A 320 12.66 -5.95 2.78
N PHE A 321 12.68 -6.49 1.55
CA PHE A 321 12.30 -7.87 1.27
C PHE A 321 13.47 -8.61 0.62
N ALA A 322 14.41 -9.07 1.46
CA ALA A 322 15.55 -9.86 1.03
C ALA A 322 15.19 -11.34 0.94
N VAL A 323 15.50 -11.98 -0.18
CA VAL A 323 15.35 -13.43 -0.38
C VAL A 323 16.21 -14.19 0.65
N ARG A 324 15.55 -14.81 1.63
CA ARG A 324 16.19 -15.75 2.56
C ARG A 324 16.16 -17.14 1.93
N ALA A 325 17.11 -17.46 1.05
CA ALA A 325 17.30 -18.84 0.64
C ALA A 325 18.01 -19.60 1.78
N PRO A 326 17.49 -20.75 2.26
CA PRO A 326 18.25 -21.65 3.13
C PRO A 326 19.45 -22.19 2.33
N ILE A 327 20.66 -21.79 2.71
CA ILE A 327 21.89 -22.27 2.05
C ILE A 327 22.28 -23.59 2.72
N ASP A 328 22.33 -24.67 1.95
CA ASP A 328 22.85 -25.96 2.43
C ASP A 328 24.36 -25.83 2.73
N LYS A 329 24.85 -26.47 3.80
CA LYS A 329 26.24 -26.35 4.27
C LYS A 329 27.28 -26.79 3.22
N ALA A 330 26.90 -27.68 2.30
CA ALA A 330 27.74 -28.07 1.16
C ALA A 330 27.90 -26.94 0.12
N GLN A 331 26.93 -26.03 0.01
CA GLN A 331 26.94 -24.91 -0.92
C GLN A 331 27.65 -23.67 -0.35
N ALA A 332 27.76 -23.57 0.98
CA ALA A 332 28.51 -22.50 1.66
C ALA A 332 30.02 -22.51 1.33
N GLY A 333 30.61 -23.70 1.12
CA GLY A 333 32.02 -23.85 0.74
C GLY A 333 32.33 -23.36 -0.68
N LEU A 334 31.35 -23.40 -1.59
CA LEU A 334 31.49 -22.93 -2.97
C LEU A 334 31.30 -21.40 -3.08
N LEU A 335 30.44 -20.82 -2.24
CA LEU A 335 30.28 -19.36 -2.11
C LEU A 335 31.52 -18.67 -1.54
N GLY A 336 32.22 -19.30 -0.59
CA GLY A 336 33.48 -18.78 -0.02
C GLY A 336 34.62 -18.65 -1.03
N ALA A 337 34.63 -19.46 -2.08
CA ALA A 337 35.61 -19.39 -3.17
C ALA A 337 35.21 -18.39 -4.27
N MET A 338 33.93 -18.02 -4.38
CA MET A 338 33.41 -17.06 -5.37
C MET A 338 33.38 -15.62 -4.87
N LEU A 339 33.19 -15.38 -3.57
CA LEU A 339 33.21 -14.04 -2.96
C LEU A 339 34.57 -13.34 -3.05
N SER A 340 35.69 -14.08 -3.20
CA SER A 340 37.02 -13.50 -3.40
C SER A 340 37.40 -13.28 -4.87
N GLY A 341 36.62 -13.79 -5.83
CA GLY A 341 36.99 -13.80 -7.26
C GLY A 341 35.97 -13.20 -8.25
N ALA A 342 34.81 -12.71 -7.78
CA ALA A 342 33.70 -12.24 -8.62
C ALA A 342 33.40 -10.73 -8.49
N ALA A 343 34.42 -9.91 -8.20
CA ALA A 343 34.30 -8.45 -8.09
C ALA A 343 34.78 -7.67 -9.34
N THR A 344 35.02 -8.31 -10.48
CA THR A 344 35.71 -7.65 -11.61
C THR A 344 34.94 -7.75 -12.94
N GLY A 345 34.42 -6.59 -13.39
CA GLY A 345 34.15 -6.31 -14.81
C GLY A 345 32.71 -5.90 -15.15
N LEU A 346 31.79 -6.86 -15.28
CA LEU A 346 30.49 -6.62 -15.90
C LEU A 346 29.38 -6.13 -14.94
N SER A 347 29.48 -6.46 -13.65
CA SER A 347 28.64 -5.82 -12.63
C SER A 347 28.98 -4.34 -12.50
N ALA A 348 30.26 -3.97 -12.68
CA ALA A 348 30.70 -2.59 -12.65
C ALA A 348 30.20 -1.79 -13.87
N ASP A 349 30.15 -2.35 -15.08
CA ASP A 349 29.64 -1.64 -16.26
C ASP A 349 28.10 -1.57 -16.32
N VAL A 350 27.38 -2.58 -15.80
CA VAL A 350 25.91 -2.52 -15.64
C VAL A 350 25.51 -1.60 -14.49
N MET A 351 26.30 -1.57 -13.40
CA MET A 351 26.15 -0.55 -12.36
C MET A 351 26.52 0.84 -12.91
N ALA A 352 27.63 1.02 -13.61
CA ALA A 352 28.10 2.33 -14.09
C ALA A 352 27.25 2.89 -15.24
N GLY A 353 26.79 2.07 -16.18
CA GLY A 353 25.88 2.46 -17.26
C GLY A 353 24.42 2.59 -16.82
N GLY A 354 24.02 1.94 -15.72
CA GLY A 354 22.69 2.06 -15.11
C GLY A 354 22.57 3.17 -14.05
N LEU A 355 23.70 3.69 -13.56
CA LEU A 355 23.78 4.83 -12.63
C LEU A 355 23.58 6.19 -13.32
N THR A 356 23.81 6.29 -14.64
CA THR A 356 23.65 7.55 -15.38
C THR A 356 22.21 7.83 -15.82
N LEU A 357 21.29 6.86 -15.69
CA LEU A 357 19.85 6.99 -16.03
C LEU A 357 18.90 6.32 -15.01
N GLY A 358 19.30 6.21 -13.73
CA GLY A 358 18.37 5.87 -12.63
C GLY A 358 17.74 4.47 -12.65
N GLY A 359 18.36 3.46 -13.28
CA GLY A 359 17.73 2.14 -13.50
C GLY A 359 18.59 0.89 -13.20
N GLY A 360 19.84 1.04 -12.76
CA GLY A 360 20.83 -0.05 -12.76
C GLY A 360 20.72 -1.17 -11.70
N ALA A 361 19.81 -1.09 -10.72
CA ALA A 361 19.87 -1.95 -9.54
C ALA A 361 18.53 -2.57 -9.07
N ILE A 362 17.53 -2.70 -9.94
CA ILE A 362 16.18 -3.11 -9.50
C ILE A 362 16.09 -4.62 -9.21
N ILE A 363 16.84 -5.45 -9.93
CA ILE A 363 16.86 -6.93 -9.75
C ILE A 363 18.22 -7.42 -9.16
N GLY A 364 19.12 -6.52 -8.77
CA GLY A 364 20.46 -6.88 -8.27
C GLY A 364 20.47 -7.66 -6.96
N GLY A 365 19.53 -7.41 -6.03
CA GLY A 365 19.43 -8.11 -4.74
C GLY A 365 18.91 -9.55 -4.86
N VAL A 366 17.97 -9.78 -5.78
CA VAL A 366 17.44 -11.12 -6.11
C VAL A 366 18.48 -11.92 -6.91
N VAL A 367 19.22 -11.24 -7.79
CA VAL A 367 20.32 -11.86 -8.56
C VAL A 367 21.52 -12.20 -7.66
N GLY A 368 21.84 -11.38 -6.65
CA GLY A 368 22.91 -11.65 -5.69
C GLY A 368 22.71 -12.92 -4.86
N ALA A 369 21.47 -13.16 -4.39
CA ALA A 369 21.13 -14.34 -3.59
C ALA A 369 20.93 -15.62 -4.42
N LEU A 370 20.70 -15.52 -5.74
CA LEU A 370 20.48 -16.65 -6.65
C LEU A 370 21.72 -17.00 -7.49
N THR A 371 22.91 -16.55 -7.10
CA THR A 371 24.18 -16.99 -7.72
C THR A 371 24.54 -18.43 -7.31
N PHE A 372 23.64 -19.38 -7.54
CA PHE A 372 23.92 -20.80 -7.42
C PHE A 372 24.64 -21.31 -8.66
N ALA A 373 25.90 -21.67 -8.42
CA ALA A 373 26.82 -22.39 -9.28
C ALA A 373 26.15 -23.37 -10.26
N GLY A 374 26.40 -23.19 -11.56
CA GLY A 374 26.54 -24.22 -12.60
C GLY A 374 25.40 -25.23 -12.87
N ALA A 375 24.35 -25.30 -12.05
CA ALA A 375 23.31 -26.33 -12.12
C ALA A 375 21.91 -25.83 -11.72
N ALA A 376 21.79 -24.69 -11.03
CA ALA A 376 20.48 -24.14 -10.60
C ALA A 376 19.78 -23.29 -11.67
N TRP A 377 20.45 -23.00 -12.78
CA TRP A 377 19.91 -22.28 -13.93
C TRP A 377 19.72 -23.27 -15.09
N GLY A 378 18.81 -24.22 -14.91
CA GLY A 378 18.52 -25.25 -15.90
C GLY A 378 18.05 -24.64 -17.21
N PHE A 379 18.87 -24.73 -18.25
CA PHE A 379 18.49 -24.36 -19.60
C PHE A 379 17.44 -25.36 -20.11
N ASN A 380 16.22 -24.90 -20.39
CA ASN A 380 15.45 -25.53 -21.45
C ASN A 380 16.04 -25.06 -22.76
N ALA A 381 17.13 -25.72 -23.19
CA ALA A 381 17.53 -25.69 -24.59
C ALA A 381 16.37 -26.34 -25.36
N SER A 382 15.40 -25.54 -25.83
CA SER A 382 14.32 -26.05 -26.65
C SER A 382 14.96 -26.69 -27.87
N THR A 383 14.96 -28.01 -27.91
CA THR A 383 15.62 -28.81 -28.96
C THR A 383 14.91 -28.64 -30.31
N ASP A 384 13.79 -27.92 -30.33
CA ASP A 384 12.91 -27.72 -31.47
C ASP A 384 13.40 -26.65 -32.45
N ARG A 385 14.40 -25.84 -32.07
CA ARG A 385 15.07 -24.88 -32.97
C ARG A 385 16.56 -24.86 -32.66
N LYS A 386 17.40 -24.93 -33.70
CA LYS A 386 18.88 -25.06 -33.69
C LYS A 386 19.68 -23.93 -33.00
N VAL A 387 19.16 -23.28 -31.97
CA VAL A 387 19.79 -22.15 -31.27
C VAL A 387 19.66 -22.35 -29.77
N ALA A 388 20.78 -22.47 -29.06
CA ALA A 388 20.79 -22.45 -27.60
C ALA A 388 20.26 -21.10 -27.11
N ALA A 389 19.30 -21.09 -26.18
CA ALA A 389 18.72 -19.86 -25.64
C ALA A 389 18.66 -19.91 -24.11
N VAL A 390 18.77 -18.73 -23.49
CA VAL A 390 18.62 -18.51 -22.05
C VAL A 390 17.19 -18.07 -21.77
N GLN A 391 16.55 -18.65 -20.77
CA GLN A 391 15.21 -18.31 -20.29
C GLN A 391 15.20 -18.27 -18.77
N PHE A 392 14.22 -17.57 -18.18
CA PHE A 392 14.03 -17.58 -16.73
C PHE A 392 13.51 -18.93 -16.24
N THR A 393 14.11 -19.44 -15.17
CA THR A 393 13.70 -20.69 -14.50
C THR A 393 12.39 -20.51 -13.74
N ASP A 394 11.70 -21.60 -13.44
CA ASP A 394 10.45 -21.58 -12.66
C ASP A 394 10.68 -21.03 -11.25
N ALA A 395 11.82 -21.33 -10.63
CA ALA A 395 12.22 -20.78 -9.34
C ALA A 395 12.41 -19.26 -9.38
N PHE A 396 13.00 -18.73 -10.45
CA PHE A 396 13.10 -17.28 -10.65
C PHE A 396 11.73 -16.65 -10.85
N MET A 397 10.88 -17.27 -11.67
CA MET A 397 9.51 -16.80 -11.92
C MET A 397 8.66 -16.79 -10.64
N ARG A 398 8.80 -17.80 -9.77
CA ARG A 398 8.16 -17.84 -8.45
C ARG A 398 8.56 -16.64 -7.58
N ASN A 399 9.85 -16.33 -7.51
CA ASN A 399 10.33 -15.15 -6.79
C ASN A 399 9.80 -13.85 -7.39
N LEU A 400 9.66 -13.79 -8.72
CA LEU A 400 9.09 -12.63 -9.41
C LEU A 400 7.61 -12.40 -9.03
N VAL A 401 6.85 -13.47 -8.75
CA VAL A 401 5.49 -13.37 -8.19
C VAL A 401 5.53 -12.75 -6.79
N VAL A 402 6.40 -13.26 -5.90
CA VAL A 402 6.54 -12.74 -4.52
C VAL A 402 6.87 -11.24 -4.55
N VAL A 403 7.86 -10.83 -5.33
CA VAL A 403 8.26 -9.42 -5.48
C VAL A 403 7.13 -8.58 -6.07
N GLY A 404 6.39 -9.10 -7.05
CA GLY A 404 5.25 -8.41 -7.65
C GLY A 404 4.10 -8.18 -6.67
N VAL A 405 3.77 -9.18 -5.85
CA VAL A 405 2.74 -9.06 -4.82
C VAL A 405 3.18 -8.09 -3.72
N LEU A 406 4.43 -8.17 -3.25
CA LEU A 406 4.97 -7.24 -2.26
C LEU A 406 5.00 -5.80 -2.77
N ARG A 407 5.34 -5.61 -4.05
CA ARG A 407 5.25 -4.29 -4.70
C ARG A 407 3.81 -3.78 -4.73
N TYR A 408 2.86 -4.64 -5.10
CA TYR A 408 1.44 -4.28 -5.03
C TYR A 408 1.03 -3.88 -3.62
N LEU A 409 1.43 -4.64 -2.59
CA LEU A 409 1.13 -4.29 -1.20
C LEU A 409 1.74 -2.94 -0.83
N ALA A 410 3.01 -2.69 -1.17
CA ALA A 410 3.67 -1.41 -0.90
C ALA A 410 2.93 -0.22 -1.57
N VAL A 411 2.48 -0.37 -2.82
CA VAL A 411 1.72 0.67 -3.53
C VAL A 411 0.30 0.82 -2.96
N ALA A 412 -0.37 -0.28 -2.66
CA ALA A 412 -1.73 -0.29 -2.13
C ALA A 412 -1.81 0.28 -0.70
N HIS A 413 -0.71 0.24 0.04
CA HIS A 413 -0.57 0.77 1.40
C HIS A 413 0.18 2.11 1.47
N PHE A 414 0.54 2.69 0.32
CA PHE A 414 1.34 3.90 0.25
C PHE A 414 0.64 5.07 0.95
N GLY A 415 1.26 5.61 2.00
CA GLY A 415 0.70 6.66 2.83
C GLY A 415 0.46 7.98 2.08
N ARG A 416 -0.78 8.22 1.65
CA ARG A 416 -1.24 9.46 0.97
C ARG A 416 -1.21 10.72 1.85
N GLY A 417 -0.80 10.57 3.11
CA GLY A 417 -0.89 11.60 4.14
C GLY A 417 0.40 12.32 4.51
N ARG A 418 1.58 11.84 4.06
CA ARG A 418 2.89 12.45 4.41
C ARG A 418 3.63 13.11 3.25
N GLY A 419 3.24 12.85 1.99
CA GLY A 419 4.16 13.04 0.86
C GLY A 419 5.38 12.11 1.00
N ASN A 420 6.02 11.77 -0.12
CA ASN A 420 7.22 10.90 -0.21
C ASN A 420 7.28 9.79 0.86
N PHE A 421 6.74 8.60 0.54
CA PHE A 421 6.88 7.32 1.28
C PHE A 421 7.94 7.35 2.39
N VAL A 422 7.57 7.30 3.67
CA VAL A 422 8.57 7.32 4.77
C VAL A 422 8.99 5.87 5.10
N GLU A 423 10.22 5.71 5.58
CA GLU A 423 11.05 4.49 5.79
C GLU A 423 10.40 3.25 6.46
N ASN A 424 9.13 3.27 6.88
CA ASN A 424 8.57 2.34 7.86
C ASN A 424 7.27 1.61 7.43
N GLU A 425 6.86 1.71 6.16
CA GLU A 425 5.55 1.21 5.66
C GLU A 425 5.56 -0.24 5.09
N ALA A 426 6.72 -0.93 5.09
CA ALA A 426 6.89 -2.28 4.54
C ALA A 426 7.38 -3.28 5.61
N PRO A 427 6.49 -3.91 6.40
CA PRO A 427 6.86 -4.83 7.47
C PRO A 427 7.46 -6.14 6.96
N ALA A 428 8.49 -6.64 7.65
CA ALA A 428 9.13 -7.91 7.31
C ALA A 428 8.16 -9.11 7.29
N PHE A 429 7.09 -9.10 8.09
CA PHE A 429 6.12 -10.20 8.14
C PHE A 429 5.29 -10.35 6.85
N TRP A 430 5.18 -9.30 6.03
CA TRP A 430 4.50 -9.39 4.73
C TRP A 430 5.18 -10.39 3.80
N GLN A 431 6.51 -10.42 3.80
CA GLN A 431 7.26 -11.35 2.97
C GLN A 431 6.94 -12.81 3.32
N GLU A 432 6.92 -13.13 4.61
CA GLU A 432 6.63 -14.49 5.07
C GLU A 432 5.20 -14.92 4.67
N GLU A 433 4.21 -14.05 4.84
CA GLU A 433 2.83 -14.34 4.43
C GLU A 433 2.69 -14.54 2.93
N VAL A 434 3.30 -13.67 2.13
CA VAL A 434 3.28 -13.77 0.65
C VAL A 434 4.01 -15.03 0.18
N GLU A 435 5.18 -15.33 0.72
CA GLU A 435 5.94 -16.55 0.36
C GLU A 435 5.14 -17.83 0.66
N GLN A 436 4.46 -17.88 1.80
CA GLN A 436 3.60 -19.01 2.16
C GLN A 436 2.40 -19.15 1.22
N VAL A 437 1.75 -18.04 0.83
CA VAL A 437 0.64 -18.07 -0.14
C VAL A 437 1.14 -18.51 -1.52
N VAL A 438 2.28 -17.99 -1.99
CA VAL A 438 2.86 -18.39 -3.27
C VAL A 438 3.25 -19.87 -3.26
N ASN A 439 3.77 -20.39 -2.15
CA ASN A 439 4.05 -21.82 -1.97
C ASN A 439 2.82 -22.71 -2.16
N GLN A 440 1.65 -22.28 -1.66
CA GLN A 440 0.41 -23.03 -1.83
C GLN A 440 -0.05 -23.13 -3.30
N HIS A 441 0.45 -22.23 -4.16
CA HIS A 441 0.09 -22.14 -5.57
C HIS A 441 1.22 -22.58 -6.52
N ASP A 442 2.30 -23.17 -6.01
CA ASP A 442 3.50 -23.49 -6.78
C ASP A 442 3.20 -24.39 -7.99
N ALA A 443 2.45 -25.47 -7.79
CA ALA A 443 2.06 -26.38 -8.87
C ALA A 443 1.25 -25.69 -9.98
N ALA A 444 0.35 -24.77 -9.61
CA ALA A 444 -0.45 -24.00 -10.56
C ALA A 444 0.41 -22.99 -11.35
N LEU A 445 1.39 -22.37 -10.70
CA LEU A 445 2.34 -21.46 -11.33
C LEU A 445 3.25 -22.21 -12.32
N VAL A 446 3.79 -23.37 -11.96
CA VAL A 446 4.60 -24.21 -12.87
C VAL A 446 3.82 -24.62 -14.12
N ALA A 447 2.56 -25.04 -13.95
CA ALA A 447 1.68 -25.33 -15.08
C ALA A 447 1.45 -24.10 -15.96
N LEU A 448 1.20 -22.93 -15.34
CA LEU A 448 1.02 -21.67 -16.07
C LEU A 448 2.26 -21.28 -16.88
N TRP A 449 3.47 -21.39 -16.32
CA TRP A 449 4.72 -21.08 -17.04
C TRP A 449 4.93 -22.01 -18.23
N THR A 450 4.61 -23.29 -18.06
CA THR A 450 4.69 -24.29 -19.14
C THR A 450 3.75 -23.93 -20.30
N ASP A 451 2.49 -23.59 -19.98
CA ASP A 451 1.48 -23.21 -20.97
C ASP A 451 1.88 -21.92 -21.71
N LEU A 452 2.34 -20.89 -20.98
CA LEU A 452 2.79 -19.62 -21.57
C LEU A 452 3.97 -19.80 -22.53
N ARG A 453 4.98 -20.59 -22.14
CA ARG A 453 6.16 -20.85 -22.97
C ARG A 453 5.81 -21.63 -24.24
N ARG A 454 4.83 -22.54 -24.17
CA ARG A 454 4.42 -23.40 -25.29
C ARG A 454 3.49 -22.70 -26.28
N GLU A 455 2.43 -22.05 -25.79
CA GLU A 455 1.31 -21.64 -26.63
C GLU A 455 1.36 -20.17 -27.03
N LYS A 456 2.10 -19.32 -26.31
CA LYS A 456 2.13 -17.85 -26.50
C LYS A 456 0.74 -17.25 -26.78
N SER A 457 -0.30 -17.79 -26.13
CA SER A 457 -1.70 -17.54 -26.48
C SER A 457 -2.37 -16.55 -25.52
N ALA A 458 -3.34 -15.78 -26.02
CA ALA A 458 -4.14 -14.87 -25.21
C ALA A 458 -4.91 -15.58 -24.07
N VAL A 459 -5.22 -16.87 -24.26
CA VAL A 459 -5.89 -17.71 -23.26
C VAL A 459 -4.98 -17.94 -22.05
N ALA A 460 -3.70 -18.23 -22.25
CA ALA A 460 -2.74 -18.40 -21.16
C ALA A 460 -2.55 -17.11 -20.35
N SER A 461 -2.51 -15.95 -21.02
CA SER A 461 -2.46 -14.64 -20.35
C SER A 461 -3.71 -14.35 -19.51
N SER A 462 -4.90 -14.73 -19.97
CA SER A 462 -6.13 -14.58 -19.18
C SER A 462 -6.13 -15.45 -17.92
N ARG A 463 -5.62 -16.70 -18.02
CA ARG A 463 -5.43 -17.59 -16.87
C ARG A 463 -4.40 -17.03 -15.88
N ALA A 464 -3.34 -16.39 -16.39
CA ALA A 464 -2.36 -15.72 -15.53
C ALA A 464 -3.03 -14.64 -14.66
N ALA A 465 -3.86 -13.78 -15.24
CA ALA A 465 -4.57 -12.73 -14.49
C ALA A 465 -5.45 -13.30 -13.37
N VAL A 466 -6.18 -14.38 -13.65
CA VAL A 466 -7.03 -15.06 -12.64
C VAL A 466 -6.19 -15.64 -11.50
N LEU A 467 -5.13 -16.39 -11.82
CA LEU A 467 -4.27 -17.01 -10.80
C LEU A 467 -3.55 -15.96 -9.95
N ILE A 468 -3.01 -14.91 -10.58
CA ILE A 468 -2.33 -13.83 -9.88
C ILE A 468 -3.30 -13.06 -8.99
N LYS A 469 -4.52 -12.76 -9.45
CA LYS A 469 -5.56 -12.16 -8.60
C LYS A 469 -5.85 -13.05 -7.39
N HIS A 470 -5.97 -14.36 -7.57
CA HIS A 470 -6.23 -15.29 -6.48
C HIS A 470 -5.11 -15.30 -5.44
N ILE A 471 -3.84 -15.32 -5.87
CA ILE A 471 -2.66 -15.23 -4.99
C ILE A 471 -2.67 -13.89 -4.23
N MET A 472 -2.90 -12.78 -4.92
CA MET A 472 -3.00 -11.46 -4.30
C MET A 472 -4.13 -11.40 -3.27
N SER A 473 -5.29 -12.01 -3.56
CA SER A 473 -6.45 -12.03 -2.66
C SER A 473 -6.15 -12.88 -1.43
N ALA A 474 -5.58 -14.07 -1.61
CA ALA A 474 -5.17 -14.92 -0.51
C ALA A 474 -4.13 -14.24 0.40
N ALA A 475 -3.15 -13.51 -0.16
CA ALA A 475 -2.20 -12.72 0.61
C ALA A 475 -2.90 -11.62 1.44
N LEU A 476 -3.82 -10.86 0.83
CA LEU A 476 -4.57 -9.83 1.55
C LEU A 476 -5.50 -10.41 2.62
N VAL A 477 -6.11 -11.58 2.40
CA VAL A 477 -6.96 -12.25 3.41
C VAL A 477 -6.14 -12.70 4.62
N ARG A 478 -4.90 -13.18 4.41
CA ARG A 478 -4.02 -13.57 5.53
C ARG A 478 -3.52 -12.37 6.32
N LEU A 479 -3.22 -11.27 5.62
CA LEU A 479 -2.84 -10.01 6.26
C LEU A 479 -4.04 -9.33 6.97
N TYR A 480 -5.24 -9.45 6.41
CA TYR A 480 -6.46 -8.73 6.83
C TYR A 480 -7.70 -9.66 6.86
N PRO A 481 -7.77 -10.59 7.82
CA PRO A 481 -8.84 -11.60 7.86
C PRO A 481 -10.23 -11.00 8.06
N ASP A 482 -10.34 -9.88 8.78
CA ASP A 482 -11.61 -9.16 9.01
C ASP A 482 -12.23 -8.62 7.72
N ALA A 483 -11.44 -8.54 6.64
CA ALA A 483 -11.87 -8.05 5.35
C ALA A 483 -11.98 -9.16 4.30
N ALA A 484 -12.03 -10.44 4.70
CA ALA A 484 -12.13 -11.57 3.76
C ALA A 484 -13.35 -11.49 2.83
N GLY A 485 -14.46 -10.90 3.28
CA GLY A 485 -15.66 -10.67 2.44
C GLY A 485 -15.51 -9.59 1.36
N THR A 486 -14.30 -9.07 1.16
CA THR A 486 -13.97 -8.03 0.16
C THR A 486 -13.64 -8.58 -1.22
N PHE A 487 -13.11 -9.81 -1.28
CA PHE A 487 -12.41 -10.37 -2.45
C PHE A 487 -13.21 -11.40 -3.23
#